data_AF-A0A9P5USP6-F1
#
_entry.id   AF-A0A9P5USP6-F1
#
_cell.length_a   1.000
_cell.length_b   1.000
_cell.length_c   1.000
_cell.angle_alpha   90.00
_cell.angle_beta   90.00
_cell.angle_gamma   90.00
#
_symmetry.space_group_name_H-M   'P 1'
#
loop_
_entity.id
_entity.type
_entity.pdbx_description
1 polymer ?
#
loop_
_entity_poly.entity_id
_entity_poly.type
_entity_poly.pdbx_seq_one_letter_code
_entity_poly.pdbx_strand_id
1 'polypeptide(L)'
;MLDIKQADKAVKALLGHIEKRGESKDRLIDDDQAVWLIIATKKFSDESKAKPHRIPLKHSIVAPDAEVCLFVKDPQKDFKRLLEEKNVKAISKVIGVSKLRAKYKPYEAKRQLCASYGMFLSDARVVTMLPKMIGKTFFLKKKQPIPVDMTKSDLKKEIARAIGSTYMHQTSGTCTAVKVGLTSQSAAEITANIETAIPHIIAKIPRQWKNIQAINLKTNDSIALPIFNSLPNEGITRITVNGKRAKASTMEVDEEDEDEEEDEEDDE
;
A
#
# COMPACT_ATOMS: atom_id res chain seq x y z
N MET A 1 -17.53 8.27 -10.79
CA MET A 1 -16.69 7.46 -11.70
C MET A 1 -15.28 8.01 -11.57
N LEU A 2 -14.22 7.18 -11.54
CA LEU A 2 -12.86 7.70 -11.42
C LEU A 2 -12.47 8.34 -12.76
N ASP A 3 -11.89 9.54 -12.74
CA ASP A 3 -11.41 10.19 -13.96
C ASP A 3 -10.00 9.70 -14.30
N ILE A 4 -9.91 8.90 -15.38
CA ILE A 4 -8.65 8.34 -15.88
C ILE A 4 -7.72 9.47 -16.38
N LYS A 5 -8.29 10.56 -16.92
CA LYS A 5 -7.49 11.70 -17.40
C LYS A 5 -6.80 12.40 -16.23
N GLN A 6 -7.48 12.51 -15.10
CA GLN A 6 -6.91 13.08 -13.88
C GLN A 6 -5.79 12.20 -13.32
N ALA A 7 -5.96 10.88 -13.35
CA ALA A 7 -4.91 9.94 -12.96
C ALA A 7 -3.66 10.08 -13.85
N ASP A 8 -3.83 10.14 -15.18
CA ASP A 8 -2.71 10.31 -16.12
C ASP A 8 -1.98 11.65 -15.91
N LYS A 9 -2.72 12.76 -15.72
CA LYS A 9 -2.13 14.06 -15.37
C LYS A 9 -1.33 13.99 -14.06
N ALA A 10 -1.89 13.35 -13.02
CA ALA A 10 -1.22 13.21 -11.74
C ALA A 10 0.07 12.37 -11.86
N VAL A 11 0.05 11.26 -12.60
CA VAL A 11 1.23 10.42 -12.83
C VAL A 11 2.30 11.19 -13.60
N LYS A 12 1.95 11.91 -14.67
CA LYS A 12 2.89 12.73 -15.45
C LYS A 12 3.51 13.85 -14.63
N ALA A 13 2.69 14.56 -13.83
CA ALA A 13 3.18 15.61 -12.94
C ALA A 13 4.14 15.05 -11.88
N LEU A 14 3.85 13.86 -11.35
CA LEU A 14 4.70 13.19 -10.37
C LEU A 14 6.04 12.75 -10.96
N LEU A 15 6.05 12.14 -12.15
CA LEU A 15 7.30 11.76 -12.84
C LEU A 15 8.15 12.99 -13.18
N GLY A 16 7.54 14.04 -13.75
CA GLY A 16 8.25 15.27 -14.06
C GLY A 16 8.79 16.01 -12.83
N HIS A 17 8.13 15.90 -11.67
CA HIS A 17 8.65 16.43 -10.41
C HIS A 17 9.88 15.65 -9.93
N ILE A 18 9.90 14.33 -10.13
CA ILE A 18 11.02 13.47 -9.73
C ILE A 18 12.24 13.73 -10.62
N GLU A 19 12.03 13.88 -11.93
CA GLU A 19 13.11 14.26 -12.87
C GLU A 19 13.73 15.61 -12.48
N LYS A 20 12.91 16.65 -12.28
CA LYS A 20 13.38 17.99 -11.86
C LYS A 20 14.09 17.97 -10.51
N ARG A 21 13.61 17.15 -9.56
CA ARG A 21 14.23 17.01 -8.24
C ARG A 21 15.52 16.17 -8.29
N GLY A 22 15.66 15.27 -9.28
CA GLY A 22 16.89 14.52 -9.53
C GLY A 22 18.04 15.40 -10.01
N GLU A 23 17.74 16.49 -10.71
CA GLU A 23 18.74 17.48 -11.17
C GLU A 23 19.30 18.35 -10.02
N SER A 24 18.56 18.46 -8.93
CA SER A 24 18.98 19.19 -7.72
C SER A 24 19.79 18.25 -6.81
N LYS A 25 21.09 18.17 -7.08
CA LYS A 25 22.23 17.64 -6.29
C LYS A 25 21.91 16.86 -4.99
N ASP A 26 22.55 15.68 -4.86
CA ASP A 26 22.71 14.81 -3.67
C ASP A 26 21.76 13.61 -3.45
N ARG A 27 21.32 12.91 -4.50
CA ARG A 27 20.76 11.56 -4.32
C ARG A 27 21.37 10.55 -5.27
N LEU A 28 21.78 9.41 -4.71
CA LEU A 28 22.25 8.26 -5.49
C LEU A 28 21.20 7.93 -6.54
N ILE A 29 21.65 7.82 -7.78
CA ILE A 29 20.85 7.62 -9.01
C ILE A 29 20.11 6.26 -9.00
N ASP A 30 20.35 5.41 -8.01
CA ASP A 30 19.92 4.00 -7.94
C ASP A 30 18.67 3.73 -7.08
N ASP A 31 18.09 4.74 -6.41
CA ASP A 31 16.89 4.52 -5.59
C ASP A 31 15.62 4.66 -6.43
N ASP A 32 15.27 3.59 -7.14
CA ASP A 32 14.02 3.45 -7.84
C ASP A 32 12.84 3.59 -6.85
N GLN A 33 12.12 4.71 -6.91
CA GLN A 33 11.13 5.04 -5.89
C GLN A 33 9.81 4.31 -6.16
N ALA A 34 9.19 3.83 -5.08
CA ALA A 34 7.87 3.24 -5.15
C ALA A 34 6.80 4.33 -5.30
N VAL A 35 5.91 4.16 -6.28
CA VAL A 35 4.69 4.95 -6.41
C VAL A 35 3.59 4.29 -5.58
N TRP A 36 3.05 5.04 -4.63
CA TRP A 36 2.02 4.62 -3.69
C TRP A 36 0.68 5.30 -3.98
N LEU A 37 -0.37 4.50 -4.01
CA LEU A 37 -1.75 4.94 -3.98
C LEU A 37 -2.23 4.95 -2.52
N ILE A 38 -2.52 6.13 -2.00
CA ILE A 38 -3.11 6.32 -0.68
C ILE A 38 -4.63 6.38 -0.83
N ILE A 39 -5.33 5.56 -0.07
CA ILE A 39 -6.78 5.54 -0.02
C ILE A 39 -7.21 5.91 1.39
N ALA A 40 -7.94 7.02 1.49
CA ALA A 40 -8.55 7.49 2.71
C ALA A 40 -10.03 7.08 2.73
N THR A 41 -10.46 6.46 3.81
CA THR A 41 -11.84 6.02 4.05
C THR A 41 -12.49 6.84 5.15
N LYS A 42 -13.79 7.13 5.02
CA LYS A 42 -14.59 7.90 5.98
C LYS A 42 -14.73 7.19 7.33
N LYS A 43 -14.99 5.87 7.32
CA LYS A 43 -15.06 5.03 8.53
C LYS A 43 -13.95 4.00 8.51
N PHE A 44 -13.28 3.84 9.65
CA PHE A 44 -12.29 2.79 9.87
C PHE A 44 -12.98 1.41 9.90
N SER A 45 -12.24 0.38 9.49
CA SER A 45 -12.64 -1.00 9.70
C SER A 45 -12.10 -1.48 11.05
N ASP A 46 -12.96 -2.10 11.86
CA ASP A 46 -12.55 -2.66 13.17
C ASP A 46 -11.72 -3.95 12.98
N GLU A 47 -11.93 -4.66 11.87
CA GLU A 47 -11.17 -5.88 11.55
C GLU A 47 -9.78 -5.58 10.98
N SER A 48 -8.73 -5.79 11.77
CA SER A 48 -7.35 -5.89 11.27
C SER A 48 -7.09 -7.28 10.71
N LYS A 49 -7.04 -7.42 9.38
CA LYS A 49 -6.66 -8.68 8.75
C LYS A 49 -5.15 -8.72 8.57
N ALA A 50 -4.49 -9.59 9.33
CA ALA A 50 -3.05 -9.83 9.21
C ALA A 50 -2.64 -10.42 7.85
N LYS A 51 -3.58 -11.01 7.10
CA LYS A 51 -3.31 -11.55 5.76
C LYS A 51 -3.37 -10.44 4.72
N PRO A 52 -2.32 -10.25 3.90
CA PRO A 52 -2.34 -9.28 2.82
C PRO A 52 -3.37 -9.68 1.76
N HIS A 53 -4.08 -8.68 1.23
CA HIS A 53 -5.00 -8.86 0.11
C HIS A 53 -4.25 -8.70 -1.20
N ARG A 54 -4.35 -9.71 -2.05
CA ARG A 54 -3.76 -9.69 -3.40
C ARG A 54 -4.61 -8.85 -4.34
N ILE A 55 -3.97 -7.94 -5.06
CA ILE A 55 -4.55 -7.11 -6.11
C ILE A 55 -3.77 -7.41 -7.40
N PRO A 56 -4.40 -8.02 -8.41
CA PRO A 56 -3.72 -8.27 -9.68
C PRO A 56 -3.41 -6.95 -10.37
N LEU A 57 -2.23 -6.84 -10.96
CA LEU A 57 -1.83 -5.72 -11.80
C LEU A 57 -1.63 -6.19 -13.24
N LYS A 58 -1.74 -5.26 -14.18
CA LYS A 58 -1.47 -5.52 -15.60
C LYS A 58 0.04 -5.58 -15.87
N HIS A 59 0.80 -4.68 -15.26
CA HIS A 59 2.25 -4.61 -15.33
C HIS A 59 2.86 -4.91 -13.96
N SER A 60 3.76 -5.89 -13.89
CA SER A 60 4.42 -6.29 -12.64
C SER A 60 5.30 -5.15 -12.12
N ILE A 61 5.23 -4.91 -10.80
CA ILE A 61 6.10 -3.95 -10.09
C ILE A 61 7.46 -4.59 -9.76
N VAL A 62 7.51 -5.92 -9.70
CA VAL A 62 8.73 -6.66 -9.37
C VAL A 62 9.58 -6.74 -10.64
N ALA A 63 10.79 -6.21 -10.56
CA ALA A 63 11.77 -6.29 -11.62
C ALA A 63 12.11 -7.77 -11.92
N PRO A 64 12.38 -8.12 -13.19
CA PRO A 64 12.56 -9.51 -13.61
C PRO A 64 13.82 -10.17 -13.00
N ASP A 65 14.77 -9.37 -12.54
CA ASP A 65 16.00 -9.75 -11.86
C ASP A 65 15.86 -9.86 -10.32
N ALA A 66 14.73 -9.42 -9.76
CA ALA A 66 14.55 -9.36 -8.32
C ALA A 66 14.60 -10.75 -7.66
N GLU A 67 15.42 -10.89 -6.62
CA GLU A 67 15.51 -12.14 -5.89
C GLU A 67 14.25 -12.40 -5.04
N VAL A 68 13.56 -13.51 -5.34
CA VAL A 68 12.39 -13.97 -4.58
C VAL A 68 12.77 -15.08 -3.59
N CYS A 69 12.38 -14.92 -2.33
CA CYS A 69 12.59 -15.90 -1.26
C CYS A 69 11.27 -16.59 -0.89
N LEU A 70 11.25 -17.92 -0.84
CA LEU A 70 10.09 -18.73 -0.46
C LEU A 70 10.29 -19.36 0.94
N PHE A 71 9.34 -19.11 1.84
CA PHE A 71 9.24 -19.79 3.13
C PHE A 71 8.34 -21.03 3.04
N VAL A 72 8.89 -22.19 3.39
CA VAL A 72 8.17 -23.47 3.33
C VAL A 72 8.11 -24.18 4.68
N LYS A 73 7.15 -25.08 4.81
CA LYS A 73 7.15 -26.07 5.90
C LYS A 73 8.30 -27.05 5.71
N ASP A 74 8.86 -27.57 6.78
CA ASP A 74 9.83 -28.66 6.71
C ASP A 74 9.12 -29.98 6.31
N PRO A 75 9.75 -30.84 5.49
CA PRO A 75 11.13 -30.77 4.99
C PRO A 75 11.29 -29.91 3.71
N GLN A 76 12.32 -29.06 3.71
CA GLN A 76 12.68 -28.20 2.57
C GLN A 76 13.03 -28.94 1.26
N LYS A 77 13.42 -30.22 1.31
CA LYS A 77 13.93 -30.97 0.15
C LYS A 77 12.81 -31.26 -0.85
N ASP A 78 11.64 -31.63 -0.35
CA ASP A 78 10.48 -31.98 -1.17
C ASP A 78 10.01 -30.78 -1.97
N PHE A 79 10.01 -29.58 -1.36
CA PHE A 79 9.64 -28.35 -2.05
C PHE A 79 10.66 -27.94 -3.12
N LYS A 80 11.95 -28.21 -2.93
CA LYS A 80 12.95 -27.97 -3.98
C LYS A 80 12.73 -28.90 -5.17
N ARG A 81 12.50 -30.19 -4.92
CA ARG A 81 12.17 -31.17 -5.96
C ARG A 81 10.90 -30.78 -6.72
N LEU A 82 9.86 -30.32 -6.01
CA LEU A 82 8.61 -29.86 -6.61
C LEU A 82 8.81 -28.61 -7.50
N LEU A 83 9.71 -27.71 -7.11
CA LEU A 83 10.02 -26.51 -7.89
C LEU A 83 10.82 -26.85 -9.15
N GLU A 84 11.72 -27.82 -9.07
CA GLU A 84 12.49 -28.36 -10.20
C GLU A 84 11.56 -29.09 -11.19
N GLU A 85 10.69 -29.97 -10.69
CA GLU A 85 9.71 -30.70 -11.51
C GLU A 85 8.76 -29.76 -12.25
N LYS A 86 8.31 -28.68 -11.60
CA LYS A 86 7.42 -27.69 -12.20
C LYS A 86 8.16 -26.56 -12.93
N ASN A 87 9.50 -26.63 -13.00
CA ASN A 87 10.40 -25.69 -13.69
C ASN A 87 10.12 -24.21 -13.35
N VAL A 88 10.04 -23.90 -12.05
CA VAL A 88 9.84 -22.53 -11.56
C VAL A 88 11.20 -21.87 -11.27
N LYS A 89 11.75 -21.15 -12.26
CA LYS A 89 13.03 -20.43 -12.12
C LYS A 89 12.95 -19.09 -11.40
N ALA A 90 11.75 -18.63 -11.05
CA ALA A 90 11.52 -17.32 -10.45
C ALA A 90 11.90 -17.24 -8.95
N ILE A 91 12.24 -18.35 -8.29
CA ILE A 91 12.57 -18.39 -6.86
C ILE A 91 14.08 -18.59 -6.70
N SER A 92 14.75 -17.60 -6.09
CA SER A 92 16.19 -17.66 -5.80
C SER A 92 16.50 -18.58 -4.63
N LYS A 93 15.70 -18.49 -3.55
CA LYS A 93 16.00 -19.23 -2.30
C LYS A 93 14.76 -19.78 -1.62
N VAL A 94 14.87 -21.04 -1.20
CA VAL A 94 13.86 -21.74 -0.38
C VAL A 94 14.40 -21.89 1.05
N ILE A 95 13.65 -21.38 2.03
CA ILE A 95 14.00 -21.41 3.45
C ILE A 95 12.90 -22.14 4.22
N GLY A 96 13.28 -23.21 4.94
CA GLY A 96 12.39 -23.91 5.86
C GLY A 96 12.18 -23.15 7.18
N VAL A 97 11.02 -23.32 7.81
CA VAL A 97 10.70 -22.68 9.10
C VAL A 97 11.68 -23.01 10.22
N SER A 98 12.22 -24.24 10.27
CA SER A 98 13.24 -24.61 11.26
C SER A 98 14.54 -23.84 11.08
N LYS A 99 14.99 -23.67 9.83
CA LYS A 99 16.18 -22.87 9.49
C LYS A 99 15.98 -21.39 9.79
N LEU A 100 14.79 -20.86 9.52
CA LEU A 100 14.45 -19.47 9.83
C LEU A 100 14.57 -19.20 11.33
N ARG A 101 14.07 -20.13 12.15
CA ARG A 101 14.12 -20.04 13.62
C ARG A 101 15.54 -20.16 14.18
N ALA A 102 16.36 -21.05 13.62
CA ALA A 102 17.72 -21.29 14.11
C ALA A 102 18.71 -20.21 13.65
N LYS A 103 18.77 -19.92 12.33
CA LYS A 103 19.81 -19.08 11.73
C LYS A 103 19.52 -17.58 11.80
N TYR A 104 18.25 -17.19 11.69
CA TYR A 104 17.84 -15.78 11.61
C TYR A 104 17.23 -15.27 12.92
N LYS A 105 17.61 -15.85 14.06
CA LYS A 105 17.25 -15.31 15.39
C LYS A 105 17.86 -13.93 15.66
N PRO A 106 19.15 -13.68 15.35
CA PRO A 106 19.77 -12.36 15.57
C PRO A 106 19.10 -11.26 14.74
N TYR A 107 19.00 -10.06 15.30
CA TYR A 107 18.35 -8.92 14.65
C TYR A 107 19.05 -8.49 13.36
N GLU A 108 20.39 -8.54 13.35
CA GLU A 108 21.21 -8.22 12.17
C GLU A 108 20.91 -9.16 11.00
N ALA A 109 20.87 -10.47 11.24
CA ALA A 109 20.56 -11.47 10.22
C ALA A 109 19.16 -11.25 9.60
N LYS A 110 18.18 -10.81 10.39
CA LYS A 110 16.84 -10.45 9.88
C LYS A 110 16.87 -9.21 8.99
N ARG A 111 17.66 -8.20 9.36
CA ARG A 111 17.84 -6.99 8.53
C ARG A 111 18.54 -7.31 7.21
N GLN A 112 19.58 -8.13 7.26
CA GLN A 112 20.29 -8.60 6.07
C GLN A 112 19.35 -9.39 5.15
N LEU A 113 18.58 -10.35 5.70
CA LEU A 113 17.61 -11.12 4.92
C LEU A 113 16.60 -10.21 4.20
N CYS A 114 16.07 -9.20 4.91
CA CYS A 114 15.11 -8.23 4.35
C CYS A 114 15.74 -7.28 3.31
N ALA A 115 17.06 -7.06 3.38
CA ALA A 115 17.79 -6.25 2.41
C ALA A 115 18.13 -7.03 1.14
N SER A 116 18.58 -8.29 1.25
CA SER A 116 19.00 -9.10 0.10
C SER A 116 17.86 -9.42 -0.87
N TYR A 117 16.64 -9.69 -0.36
CA TYR A 117 15.53 -10.13 -1.19
C TYR A 117 14.53 -8.99 -1.47
N GLY A 118 14.02 -8.94 -2.71
CA GLY A 118 13.00 -8.00 -3.14
C GLY A 118 11.59 -8.41 -2.69
N MET A 119 11.29 -9.71 -2.74
CA MET A 119 9.96 -10.27 -2.48
C MET A 119 10.05 -11.53 -1.63
N PHE A 120 9.07 -11.69 -0.72
CA PHE A 120 8.94 -12.87 0.12
C PHE A 120 7.63 -13.58 -0.17
N LEU A 121 7.71 -14.85 -0.54
CA LEU A 121 6.59 -15.77 -0.66
C LEU A 121 6.61 -16.74 0.52
N SER A 122 5.46 -17.30 0.86
CA SER A 122 5.31 -18.24 1.96
C SER A 122 4.19 -19.22 1.66
N ASP A 123 4.34 -20.47 2.10
CA ASP A 123 3.23 -21.41 2.10
C ASP A 123 2.10 -20.87 3.01
N ALA A 124 0.86 -20.92 2.53
CA ALA A 124 -0.34 -20.51 3.29
C ALA A 124 -0.37 -21.05 4.74
N ARG A 125 0.20 -22.25 4.96
CA ARG A 125 0.27 -22.91 6.27
C ARG A 125 1.26 -22.29 7.25
N VAL A 126 2.31 -21.62 6.77
CA VAL A 126 3.37 -21.05 7.63
C VAL A 126 3.16 -19.58 7.94
N VAL A 127 2.31 -18.87 7.17
CA VAL A 127 2.08 -17.42 7.26
C VAL A 127 1.73 -16.94 8.67
N THR A 128 0.94 -17.71 9.42
CA THR A 128 0.53 -17.36 10.79
C THR A 128 1.68 -17.41 11.79
N MET A 129 2.72 -18.19 11.51
CA MET A 129 3.90 -18.36 12.38
C MET A 129 5.02 -17.37 12.05
N LEU A 130 5.05 -16.85 10.82
CA LEU A 130 6.12 -15.98 10.31
C LEU A 130 6.32 -14.67 11.09
N PRO A 131 5.27 -13.93 11.56
CA PRO A 131 5.46 -12.66 12.25
C PRO A 131 6.40 -12.74 13.45
N LYS A 132 6.32 -13.84 14.22
CA LYS A 132 7.19 -14.09 15.39
C LYS A 132 8.65 -14.35 14.99
N MET A 133 8.88 -14.92 13.81
CA MET A 133 10.22 -15.30 13.34
C MET A 133 10.93 -14.14 12.63
N ILE A 134 10.27 -13.49 11.68
CA ILE A 134 10.86 -12.44 10.82
C ILE A 134 11.07 -11.11 11.56
N GLY A 135 10.33 -10.89 12.66
CA GLY A 135 10.42 -9.68 13.47
C GLY A 135 9.83 -8.43 12.80
N LYS A 136 9.93 -7.29 13.50
CA LYS A 136 9.28 -6.02 13.10
C LYS A 136 9.87 -5.38 11.83
N THR A 137 11.11 -5.70 11.46
CA THR A 137 11.82 -5.10 10.32
C THR A 137 11.11 -5.34 8.99
N PHE A 138 10.54 -6.53 8.81
CA PHE A 138 9.76 -6.89 7.62
C PHE A 138 8.45 -6.09 7.53
N PHE A 139 7.79 -5.86 8.67
CA PHE A 139 6.56 -5.08 8.73
C PHE A 139 6.81 -3.60 8.49
N LEU A 140 7.91 -3.05 9.04
CA LEU A 140 8.29 -1.66 8.84
C LEU A 140 8.61 -1.35 7.37
N LYS A 141 9.35 -2.23 6.69
CA LYS A 141 9.66 -2.11 5.26
C LYS A 141 8.51 -2.54 4.34
N LYS A 142 7.36 -2.97 4.90
CA LYS A 142 6.21 -3.53 4.16
C LYS A 142 6.55 -4.71 3.23
N LYS A 143 7.61 -5.46 3.54
CA LYS A 143 8.04 -6.67 2.81
C LYS A 143 7.51 -7.94 3.49
N GLN A 144 6.24 -7.95 3.87
CA GLN A 144 5.66 -9.09 4.57
C GLN A 144 5.51 -10.31 3.63
N PRO A 145 5.72 -11.55 4.11
CA PRO A 145 5.58 -12.73 3.27
C PRO A 145 4.16 -12.93 2.74
N ILE A 146 4.08 -13.20 1.44
CA ILE A 146 2.82 -13.39 0.74
C ILE A 146 2.42 -14.87 0.79
N PRO A 147 1.16 -15.20 1.13
CA PRO A 147 0.68 -16.58 1.11
C PRO A 147 0.53 -17.09 -0.33
N VAL A 148 1.10 -18.26 -0.61
CA VAL A 148 0.96 -19.03 -1.84
C VAL A 148 0.54 -20.45 -1.48
N ASP A 149 -0.49 -20.96 -2.15
CA ASP A 149 -0.97 -22.31 -1.95
C ASP A 149 -0.10 -23.29 -2.75
N MET A 150 0.81 -23.98 -2.05
CA MET A 150 1.71 -24.96 -2.68
C MET A 150 1.01 -26.27 -3.07
N THR A 151 -0.25 -26.47 -2.67
CA THR A 151 -1.04 -27.69 -2.93
C THR A 151 -1.71 -27.71 -4.31
N LYS A 152 -1.76 -26.56 -5.01
CA LYS A 152 -2.42 -26.46 -6.31
C LYS A 152 -1.59 -27.14 -7.41
N SER A 153 -2.29 -27.70 -8.40
CA SER A 153 -1.70 -28.34 -9.59
C SER A 153 -0.82 -27.35 -10.37
N ASP A 154 -1.30 -26.15 -10.62
CA ASP A 154 -0.61 -25.11 -11.41
C ASP A 154 0.23 -24.15 -10.56
N LEU A 155 1.28 -24.68 -9.92
CA LEU A 155 2.16 -23.88 -9.06
C LEU A 155 2.84 -22.72 -9.81
N LYS A 156 3.27 -22.95 -11.06
CA LYS A 156 3.93 -21.93 -11.89
C LYS A 156 3.01 -20.73 -12.14
N LYS A 157 1.73 -20.97 -12.43
CA LYS A 157 0.76 -19.90 -12.66
C LYS A 157 0.45 -19.16 -11.37
N GLU A 158 0.31 -19.86 -10.25
CA GLU A 158 0.05 -19.22 -8.95
C GLU A 158 1.23 -18.32 -8.54
N ILE A 159 2.47 -18.77 -8.74
CA ILE A 159 3.68 -17.97 -8.44
C ILE A 159 3.79 -16.79 -9.40
N ALA A 160 3.61 -16.98 -10.70
CA ALA A 160 3.62 -15.88 -11.68
C ALA A 160 2.55 -14.83 -11.35
N ARG A 161 1.34 -15.29 -10.97
CA ARG A 161 0.26 -14.42 -10.51
C ARG A 161 0.62 -13.70 -9.22
N ALA A 162 1.29 -14.37 -8.29
CA ALA A 162 1.70 -13.76 -7.04
C ALA A 162 2.76 -12.66 -7.28
N ILE A 163 3.71 -12.88 -8.19
CA ILE A 163 4.74 -11.90 -8.56
C ILE A 163 4.13 -10.70 -9.28
N GLY A 164 3.22 -10.94 -10.24
CA GLY A 164 2.54 -9.88 -10.99
C GLY A 164 1.42 -9.15 -10.23
N SER A 165 1.22 -9.43 -8.95
CA SER A 165 0.21 -8.77 -8.12
C SER A 165 0.83 -7.83 -7.10
N THR A 166 0.13 -6.76 -6.76
CA THR A 166 0.43 -5.95 -5.59
C THR A 166 -0.37 -6.41 -4.38
N TYR A 167 0.05 -5.99 -3.19
CA TYR A 167 -0.51 -6.44 -1.93
C TYR A 167 -0.93 -5.25 -1.08
N MET A 168 -2.21 -5.27 -0.68
CA MET A 168 -2.79 -4.32 0.25
C MET A 168 -2.83 -4.93 1.64
N HIS A 169 -2.22 -4.25 2.60
CA HIS A 169 -2.30 -4.58 4.01
C HIS A 169 -3.38 -3.69 4.63
N GLN A 170 -4.46 -4.31 5.13
CA GLN A 170 -5.52 -3.58 5.81
C GLN A 170 -5.08 -3.29 7.23
N THR A 171 -4.96 -2.00 7.55
CA THR A 171 -4.70 -1.51 8.90
C THR A 171 -6.03 -1.07 9.52
N SER A 172 -6.17 -1.13 10.85
CA SER A 172 -7.33 -0.60 11.60
C SER A 172 -7.50 0.94 11.54
N GLY A 173 -6.85 1.60 10.58
CA GLY A 173 -6.93 3.05 10.39
C GLY A 173 -7.83 3.42 9.22
N THR A 174 -7.99 4.73 9.00
CA THR A 174 -8.73 5.29 7.86
C THR A 174 -7.90 5.36 6.58
N CYS A 175 -6.58 5.19 6.67
CA CYS A 175 -5.66 5.38 5.56
C CYS A 175 -4.93 4.08 5.23
N THR A 176 -5.00 3.65 3.97
CA THR A 176 -4.24 2.50 3.46
C THR A 176 -3.41 2.93 2.27
N ALA A 177 -2.13 2.53 2.24
CA ALA A 177 -1.22 2.79 1.12
C ALA A 177 -0.90 1.48 0.37
N VAL A 178 -1.13 1.49 -0.93
CA VAL A 178 -0.90 0.36 -1.85
C VAL A 178 0.16 0.75 -2.87
N LYS A 179 1.14 -0.12 -3.13
CA LYS A 179 2.16 0.12 -4.16
C LYS A 179 1.55 -0.16 -5.54
N VAL A 180 1.62 0.80 -6.46
CA VAL A 180 1.01 0.68 -7.81
C VAL A 180 2.03 0.70 -8.95
N GLY A 181 3.26 1.15 -8.68
CA GLY A 181 4.33 1.18 -9.66
C GLY A 181 5.69 1.51 -9.08
N LEU A 182 6.68 1.56 -9.95
CA LEU A 182 8.01 2.14 -9.73
C LEU A 182 8.17 3.39 -10.60
N THR A 183 9.08 4.28 -10.23
CA THR A 183 9.40 5.48 -11.03
C THR A 183 10.04 5.13 -12.37
N SER A 184 10.76 4.01 -12.48
CA SER A 184 11.30 3.52 -13.76
C SER A 184 10.25 3.05 -14.77
N GLN A 185 8.98 2.91 -14.37
CA GLN A 185 7.90 2.50 -15.28
C GLN A 185 7.32 3.69 -16.03
N SER A 186 6.80 3.44 -17.22
CA SER A 186 6.17 4.49 -18.02
C SER A 186 4.87 4.99 -17.39
N ALA A 187 4.53 6.26 -17.63
CA ALA A 187 3.29 6.86 -17.13
C ALA A 187 2.03 6.07 -17.53
N ALA A 188 2.02 5.51 -18.74
CA ALA A 188 0.92 4.73 -19.28
C ALA A 188 0.74 3.39 -18.54
N GLU A 189 1.84 2.70 -18.21
CA GLU A 189 1.81 1.45 -17.47
C GLU A 189 1.31 1.65 -16.04
N ILE A 190 1.76 2.73 -15.37
CA ILE A 190 1.30 3.08 -14.02
C ILE A 190 -0.19 3.41 -14.04
N THR A 191 -0.66 4.13 -15.06
CA THR A 191 -2.09 4.48 -15.19
C THR A 191 -2.94 3.24 -15.41
N ALA A 192 -2.51 2.29 -16.26
CA ALA A 192 -3.19 1.01 -16.46
C ALA A 192 -3.20 0.15 -15.18
N ASN A 193 -2.13 0.20 -14.39
CA ASN A 193 -2.08 -0.44 -13.08
C ASN A 193 -3.07 0.20 -12.10
N ILE A 194 -3.20 1.51 -12.09
CA ILE A 194 -4.16 2.23 -11.23
C ILE A 194 -5.60 1.85 -11.62
N GLU A 195 -5.91 1.83 -12.92
CA GLU A 195 -7.23 1.46 -13.44
C GLU A 195 -7.64 0.05 -13.03
N THR A 196 -6.72 -0.91 -13.10
CA THR A 196 -6.98 -2.29 -12.67
C THR A 196 -7.01 -2.46 -11.16
N ALA A 197 -6.14 -1.75 -10.43
CA ALA A 197 -6.02 -1.89 -8.98
C ALA A 197 -7.24 -1.32 -8.23
N ILE A 198 -7.77 -0.17 -8.66
CA ILE A 198 -8.84 0.54 -7.94
C ILE A 198 -10.10 -0.32 -7.74
N PRO A 199 -10.73 -0.92 -8.78
CA PRO A 199 -11.86 -1.83 -8.64
C PRO A 199 -11.62 -2.95 -7.62
N HIS A 200 -10.44 -3.57 -7.66
CA HIS A 200 -10.07 -4.65 -6.76
C HIS A 200 -9.89 -4.18 -5.32
N ILE A 201 -9.33 -2.98 -5.11
CA ILE A 201 -9.16 -2.42 -3.77
C ILE A 201 -10.53 -2.09 -3.15
N ILE A 202 -11.42 -1.46 -3.92
CA ILE A 202 -12.76 -1.05 -3.45
C ILE A 202 -13.58 -2.23 -3.01
N ALA A 203 -13.54 -3.32 -3.78
CA ALA A 203 -14.27 -4.54 -3.47
C ALA A 203 -13.85 -5.15 -2.12
N LYS A 204 -12.68 -4.78 -1.59
CA LYS A 204 -12.17 -5.24 -0.29
C LYS A 204 -12.39 -4.25 0.85
N ILE A 205 -12.73 -2.99 0.55
CA ILE A 205 -13.05 -1.98 1.55
C ILE A 205 -14.52 -2.15 1.98
N PRO A 206 -14.82 -2.15 3.29
CA PRO A 206 -16.20 -2.23 3.76
C PRO A 206 -17.01 -1.05 3.23
N ARG A 207 -18.24 -1.32 2.77
CA ARG A 207 -19.15 -0.32 2.18
C ARG A 207 -18.63 0.30 0.87
N GLN A 208 -17.57 -0.25 0.28
CA GLN A 208 -17.08 0.03 -1.07
C GLN A 208 -16.92 1.54 -1.35
N TRP A 209 -17.46 2.03 -2.47
CA TRP A 209 -17.40 3.43 -2.90
C TRP A 209 -17.96 4.42 -1.89
N LYS A 210 -18.99 4.04 -1.12
CA LYS A 210 -19.60 4.94 -0.12
C LYS A 210 -18.66 5.28 1.02
N ASN A 211 -17.67 4.42 1.29
CA ASN A 211 -16.71 4.65 2.38
C ASN A 211 -15.47 5.41 1.93
N ILE A 212 -15.23 5.61 0.64
CA ILE A 212 -14.00 6.25 0.19
C ILE A 212 -14.17 7.76 0.26
N GLN A 213 -13.23 8.41 0.94
CA GLN A 213 -13.15 9.85 1.08
C GLN A 213 -12.24 10.42 0.00
N ALA A 214 -10.99 9.94 -0.08
CA ALA A 214 -10.03 10.45 -1.04
C ALA A 214 -9.12 9.33 -1.55
N ILE A 215 -8.66 9.49 -2.78
CA ILE A 215 -7.62 8.67 -3.39
C ILE A 215 -6.53 9.62 -3.85
N ASN A 216 -5.34 9.48 -3.28
CA ASN A 216 -4.18 10.32 -3.56
C ASN A 216 -3.01 9.46 -4.05
N LEU A 217 -2.20 10.01 -4.94
CA LEU A 217 -0.99 9.40 -5.46
C LEU A 217 0.23 10.08 -4.86
N LYS A 218 1.21 9.33 -4.36
CA LYS A 218 2.48 9.87 -3.86
C LYS A 218 3.65 8.95 -4.12
N THR A 219 4.87 9.46 -4.02
CA THR A 219 6.07 8.65 -3.80
C THR A 219 6.47 8.66 -2.33
N ASN A 220 7.68 8.22 -2.02
CA ASN A 220 8.20 8.23 -0.65
C ASN A 220 8.35 9.66 -0.10
N ASP A 221 8.85 10.59 -0.92
CA ASP A 221 9.22 11.94 -0.51
C ASP A 221 8.45 13.06 -1.24
N SER A 222 7.50 12.72 -2.11
CA SER A 222 6.69 13.69 -2.84
C SER A 222 5.44 14.11 -2.07
N ILE A 223 4.87 15.24 -2.50
CA ILE A 223 3.52 15.65 -2.13
C ILE A 223 2.51 14.67 -2.72
N ALA A 224 1.38 14.49 -2.03
CA ALA A 224 0.30 13.61 -2.47
C ALA A 224 -0.63 14.36 -3.45
N LEU A 225 -0.74 13.86 -4.67
CA LEU A 225 -1.60 14.39 -5.72
C LEU A 225 -2.99 13.74 -5.65
N PRO A 226 -4.07 14.52 -5.49
CA PRO A 226 -5.42 13.96 -5.43
C PRO A 226 -5.90 13.49 -6.81
N ILE A 227 -6.38 12.25 -6.86
CA ILE A 227 -7.06 11.67 -8.04
C ILE A 227 -8.57 11.75 -7.85
N PHE A 228 -9.05 11.50 -6.63
CA PHE A 228 -10.46 11.52 -6.29
C PHE A 228 -10.65 12.11 -4.90
N ASN A 229 -11.65 12.97 -4.75
CA ASN A 229 -12.09 13.47 -3.47
C ASN A 229 -13.62 13.46 -3.42
N SER A 230 -14.18 12.89 -2.36
CA SER A 230 -15.59 13.00 -2.02
C SER A 230 -15.75 14.19 -1.10
N LEU A 231 -16.73 15.04 -1.40
CA LEU A 231 -17.19 16.02 -0.44
C LEU A 231 -17.61 15.31 0.86
N PRO A 232 -17.38 15.93 2.03
CA PRO A 232 -18.02 15.49 3.26
C PRO A 232 -19.53 15.47 3.03
N ASN A 233 -20.17 14.33 3.23
CA ASN A 233 -21.63 14.35 3.33
C ASN A 233 -21.92 14.98 4.70
N GLU A 234 -22.58 16.13 4.73
CA GLU A 234 -23.01 16.84 5.95
C GLU A 234 -23.89 16.00 6.91
N GLY A 235 -24.18 14.74 6.58
CA GLY A 235 -25.09 13.86 7.32
C GLY A 235 -24.49 12.63 8.02
N ILE A 236 -23.17 12.43 8.11
CA ILE A 236 -22.63 11.23 8.82
C ILE A 236 -21.40 11.55 9.67
N THR A 237 -21.61 12.19 10.83
CA THR A 237 -20.91 11.86 12.09
C THR A 237 -21.66 12.45 13.30
N ARG A 238 -22.84 11.89 13.64
CA ARG A 238 -23.15 11.71 15.07
C ARG A 238 -22.49 10.41 15.50
N ILE A 239 -21.31 10.51 16.10
CA ILE A 239 -20.74 9.39 16.85
C ILE A 239 -21.58 9.29 18.12
N THR A 240 -22.51 8.34 18.17
CA THR A 240 -23.22 8.01 19.41
C THR A 240 -22.24 7.25 20.32
N VAL A 241 -21.49 7.98 21.12
CA VAL A 241 -20.78 7.38 22.27
C VAL A 241 -21.74 7.42 23.45
N ASN A 242 -22.23 6.24 23.83
CA ASN A 242 -22.98 5.91 25.03
C ASN A 242 -24.26 6.72 25.34
N GLY A 243 -25.37 5.99 25.43
CA GLY A 243 -26.69 6.52 25.71
C GLY A 243 -26.73 7.42 26.95
N LYS A 244 -26.85 8.73 26.71
CA LYS A 244 -27.66 9.70 27.46
C LYS A 244 -27.88 10.89 26.53
N ARG A 245 -29.15 11.15 26.21
CA ARG A 245 -29.59 12.30 25.41
C ARG A 245 -29.37 13.58 26.22
N ALA A 246 -28.57 14.51 25.71
CA ALA A 246 -28.62 15.90 26.11
C ALA A 246 -29.16 16.71 24.91
N LYS A 247 -30.25 17.46 25.14
CA LYS A 247 -30.80 18.44 24.19
C LYS A 247 -29.83 19.62 24.12
N ALA A 248 -29.46 20.05 22.92
CA ALA A 248 -28.82 21.34 22.70
C ALA A 248 -29.86 22.30 22.13
N SER A 249 -30.09 23.39 22.85
CA SER A 249 -30.83 24.58 22.47
C SER A 249 -30.13 25.29 21.31
N THR A 250 -30.94 25.79 20.39
CA THR A 250 -30.56 26.69 19.30
C THR A 250 -29.95 27.96 19.87
N MET A 251 -28.79 28.36 19.37
CA MET A 251 -28.18 29.66 19.62
C MET A 251 -28.07 30.31 18.25
N GLU A 252 -28.95 31.28 18.02
CA GLU A 252 -28.93 32.19 16.87
C GLU A 252 -27.66 33.04 16.98
N VAL A 253 -26.98 33.25 15.85
CA VAL A 253 -25.83 34.15 15.74
C VAL A 253 -26.40 35.41 15.13
N ASP A 254 -26.45 36.48 15.93
CA ASP A 254 -26.69 37.84 15.48
C ASP A 254 -25.50 38.29 14.63
N GLU A 255 -25.81 38.77 13.42
CA GLU A 255 -24.91 39.56 12.58
C GLU A 255 -24.82 40.96 13.20
N GLU A 256 -23.64 41.36 13.65
CA GLU A 256 -23.33 42.77 13.92
C GLU A 256 -22.44 43.28 12.78
N ASP A 257 -23.04 44.21 12.02
CA ASP A 257 -22.45 45.00 10.95
C ASP A 257 -21.30 45.88 11.50
N GLU A 258 -20.14 45.84 10.84
CA GLU A 258 -19.09 46.85 11.01
C GLU A 258 -19.42 48.03 10.08
N ASP A 259 -20.06 49.06 10.64
CA ASP A 259 -20.23 50.36 9.97
C ASP A 259 -18.91 51.14 10.01
N GLU A 260 -18.51 51.59 8.82
CA GLU A 260 -17.51 52.62 8.55
C GLU A 260 -18.00 53.98 9.07
N GLU A 261 -17.20 54.69 9.87
CA GLU A 261 -17.22 56.16 9.87
C GLU A 261 -15.77 56.68 9.84
N GLU A 262 -15.48 57.38 8.74
CA GLU A 262 -14.40 58.34 8.56
C GLU A 262 -14.58 59.51 9.56
N ASP A 263 -13.49 60.08 10.05
CA ASP A 263 -13.36 61.53 10.13
C ASP A 263 -11.87 61.92 10.24
N GLU A 264 -11.46 62.74 9.28
CA GLU A 264 -10.15 63.37 9.15
C GLU A 264 -10.00 64.60 10.06
N GLU A 265 -8.74 65.07 10.13
CA GLU A 265 -8.28 66.47 10.33
C GLU A 265 -8.02 67.05 11.74
N ASP A 266 -6.71 67.25 11.96
CA ASP A 266 -6.01 68.52 12.23
C ASP A 266 -5.79 69.11 13.64
N ASP A 267 -4.49 69.40 13.83
CA ASP A 267 -3.81 70.54 14.49
C ASP A 267 -4.14 70.95 15.94
N GLU A 268 -3.16 70.78 16.83
CA GLU A 268 -2.33 71.87 17.42
C GLU A 268 -1.12 71.33 18.21
#